data_AF-A0A960TL95-F1
#
_entry.id   AF-A0A960TL95-F1
#
_cell.length_a   1.000
_cell.length_b   1.000
_cell.length_c   1.000
_cell.angle_alpha   90.00
_cell.angle_beta   90.00
_cell.angle_gamma   90.00
#
_symmetry.space_group_name_H-M   'P 1'
#
loop_
_entity.id
_entity.type
_entity.pdbx_description
1 polymer ?
#
loop_
_entity_poly.entity_id
_entity_poly.type
_entity_poly.pdbx_seq_one_letter_code
_entity_poly.pdbx_strand_id
1 'polypeptide(L)'
;MKTFPTSLYCYLTNESGTATSNVSNISITCGTAKVYAGGYSTNSSSVLIPGYWKNGTWTALSQLDSSKSALVKCIFVSGTDVYASGYSTNSSNVQVAGYWKNGTWTSLSQIDTSKNSSGEAIFVSCGR
;
A
#
# COMPACT_ATOMS: atom_id res chain seq x y z
N MET A 1 22.14 28.37 -13.07
CA MET A 1 21.19 27.87 -12.06
C MET A 1 20.68 26.51 -12.52
N LYS A 2 21.09 25.41 -11.89
CA LYS A 2 20.46 24.09 -12.13
C LYS A 2 19.16 24.08 -11.35
N THR A 3 18.05 24.08 -12.07
CA THR A 3 16.72 23.89 -11.49
C THR A 3 16.59 22.44 -11.01
N PHE A 4 16.33 22.26 -9.72
CA PHE A 4 16.03 20.94 -9.17
C PHE A 4 14.57 20.60 -9.47
N PRO A 5 14.24 19.37 -9.93
CA PRO A 5 12.87 18.93 -10.04
C PRO A 5 12.20 18.95 -8.66
N THR A 6 10.92 19.32 -8.62
CA THR A 6 10.08 19.57 -7.43
C THR A 6 9.82 18.36 -6.52
N SER A 7 10.59 17.26 -6.62
CA SER A 7 10.35 16.03 -5.83
C SER A 7 11.59 15.14 -5.62
N LEU A 8 12.79 15.72 -5.51
CA LEU A 8 13.97 14.94 -5.10
C LEU A 8 14.11 14.89 -3.58
N TYR A 9 14.22 13.69 -3.02
CA TYR A 9 14.62 13.46 -1.63
C TYR A 9 15.99 12.77 -1.60
N CYS A 10 16.92 13.34 -0.85
CA CYS A 10 18.23 12.75 -0.59
C CYS A 10 18.16 11.99 0.73
N TYR A 11 18.59 10.73 0.76
CA TYR A 11 18.81 9.98 1.99
C TYR A 11 20.18 9.31 1.94
N LEU A 12 20.86 9.29 3.09
CA LEU A 12 22.11 8.55 3.25
C LEU A 12 21.75 7.06 3.40
N THR A 13 22.26 6.20 2.51
CA THR A 13 21.98 4.75 2.54
C THR A 13 22.76 4.01 3.64
N ASN A 14 23.74 4.68 4.26
CA ASN A 14 24.53 4.18 5.38
C ASN A 14 24.38 5.19 6.52
N GLU A 15 23.57 4.86 7.53
CA GLU A 15 23.06 5.77 8.56
C GLU A 15 24.14 6.33 9.53
N SER A 16 25.40 5.91 9.42
CA SER A 16 26.56 6.60 10.01
C SER A 16 27.90 6.05 9.51
N GLY A 17 28.96 6.86 9.65
CA GLY A 17 30.35 6.49 9.40
C GLY A 17 31.29 7.64 9.78
N THR A 18 32.51 7.33 10.20
CA THR A 18 33.54 8.32 10.55
C THR A 18 34.61 8.33 9.48
N ALA A 19 34.85 9.47 8.84
CA ALA A 19 35.99 9.62 7.94
C ALA A 19 37.27 9.78 8.78
N THR A 20 38.15 8.79 8.76
CA THR A 20 39.44 8.80 9.48
C THR A 20 40.62 9.22 8.60
N SER A 21 40.35 9.66 7.37
CA SER A 21 41.30 10.18 6.39
C SER A 21 40.61 11.14 5.42
N ASN A 22 41.38 11.79 4.54
CA ASN A 22 40.83 12.67 3.51
C ASN A 22 39.79 11.97 2.64
N VAL A 23 38.58 12.54 2.57
CA VAL A 23 37.53 12.11 1.65
C VAL A 23 37.71 12.84 0.33
N SER A 24 38.11 12.12 -0.71
CA SER A 24 38.38 12.71 -2.03
C SER A 24 37.12 12.81 -2.91
N ASN A 25 36.10 12.00 -2.64
CA ASN A 25 34.83 12.00 -3.38
C ASN A 25 33.66 11.58 -2.47
N ILE A 26 32.54 12.30 -2.56
CA ILE A 26 31.26 11.94 -1.94
C ILE A 26 30.24 11.79 -3.07
N SER A 27 29.61 10.62 -3.17
CA SER A 27 28.51 10.38 -4.10
C SER A 27 27.18 10.39 -3.35
N ILE A 28 26.25 11.24 -3.79
CA ILE A 28 24.87 11.29 -3.27
C ILE A 28 23.97 10.70 -4.35
N THR A 29 23.27 9.62 -4.03
CA THR A 29 22.21 9.08 -4.89
C THR A 29 20.87 9.64 -4.44
N CYS A 30 20.21 10.37 -5.32
CA CYS A 30 18.86 10.86 -5.06
C CYS A 30 17.83 9.86 -5.58
N GLY A 31 16.89 9.47 -4.73
CA GLY A 31 15.74 8.68 -5.14
C GLY A 31 14.51 9.56 -5.39
N THR A 32 13.56 9.05 -6.17
CA THR A 32 12.19 9.56 -6.14
C THR A 32 11.46 8.93 -4.96
N ALA A 33 10.85 9.76 -4.09
CA ALA A 33 9.95 9.23 -3.07
C ALA A 33 8.82 8.43 -3.74
N LYS A 34 8.48 7.27 -3.18
CA LYS A 34 7.31 6.49 -3.61
C LYS A 34 6.16 6.85 -2.68
N VAL A 35 5.16 7.55 -3.21
CA VAL A 35 3.95 7.93 -2.47
C VAL A 35 2.87 6.89 -2.76
N TYR A 36 2.26 6.38 -1.70
CA TYR A 36 1.15 5.44 -1.78
C TYR A 36 -0.09 6.02 -1.10
N ALA A 37 -1.24 5.89 -1.74
CA ALA A 37 -2.54 6.21 -1.16
C ALA A 37 -3.49 5.03 -1.39
N GLY A 38 -4.09 4.50 -0.33
CA GLY A 38 -5.11 3.46 -0.44
C GLY A 38 -6.49 4.07 -0.66
N GLY A 39 -7.36 3.36 -1.38
CA GLY A 39 -8.76 3.75 -1.52
C GLY A 39 -9.50 2.86 -2.52
N TYR A 40 -10.33 3.50 -3.34
CA TYR A 40 -11.14 2.83 -4.35
C TYR A 40 -11.32 3.69 -5.61
N SER A 41 -11.61 3.06 -6.74
CA SER A 41 -12.03 3.71 -7.97
C SER A 41 -13.33 3.09 -8.47
N THR A 42 -14.25 3.88 -8.99
CA THR A 42 -15.56 3.40 -9.45
C THR A 42 -15.48 2.98 -10.92
N ASN A 43 -15.90 1.77 -11.24
CA ASN A 43 -15.97 1.30 -12.63
C ASN A 43 -17.27 1.74 -13.34
N SER A 44 -17.43 1.40 -14.63
CA SER A 44 -18.62 1.73 -15.43
C SER A 44 -19.93 1.14 -14.90
N SER A 45 -19.87 0.13 -14.04
CA SER A 45 -21.01 -0.53 -13.41
C SER A 45 -21.31 0.01 -12.01
N SER A 46 -20.71 1.15 -11.63
CA SER A 46 -20.84 1.76 -10.30
C SER A 46 -20.34 0.87 -9.15
N VAL A 47 -19.48 -0.11 -9.45
CA VAL A 47 -18.82 -0.96 -8.44
C VAL A 47 -17.55 -0.25 -7.98
N LEU A 48 -17.34 -0.21 -6.66
CA LEU A 48 -16.11 0.32 -6.08
C LEU A 48 -15.01 -0.73 -6.14
N ILE A 49 -13.98 -0.48 -6.94
CA ILE A 49 -12.81 -1.34 -7.11
C ILE A 49 -11.75 -0.94 -6.08
N PRO A 50 -11.32 -1.86 -5.20
CA PRO A 50 -10.30 -1.56 -4.20
C PRO A 50 -8.96 -1.40 -4.89
N GLY A 51 -8.13 -0.50 -4.38
CA GLY A 51 -6.82 -0.27 -4.97
C GLY A 51 -6.02 0.78 -4.26
N TYR A 52 -4.92 1.12 -4.88
CA TYR A 52 -4.03 2.16 -4.40
C TYR A 52 -3.41 2.95 -5.55
N TRP A 53 -3.09 4.20 -5.28
CA TRP A 53 -2.28 5.02 -6.17
C TRP A 53 -0.82 4.91 -5.75
N LYS A 54 0.06 4.66 -6.72
CA LYS A 54 1.51 4.76 -6.58
C LYS A 54 1.98 5.88 -7.48
N ASN A 55 2.48 6.97 -6.91
CA ASN A 55 2.90 8.17 -7.65
C ASN A 55 1.82 8.66 -8.64
N GLY A 56 0.56 8.65 -8.22
CA GLY A 56 -0.59 9.07 -9.04
C GLY A 56 -1.12 8.01 -10.01
N THR A 57 -0.42 6.87 -10.20
CA THR A 57 -0.91 5.77 -11.04
C THR A 57 -1.75 4.80 -10.23
N TRP A 58 -2.98 4.56 -10.67
CA TRP A 58 -3.91 3.61 -10.05
C TRP A 58 -3.46 2.16 -10.25
N THR A 59 -3.53 1.36 -9.20
CA THR A 59 -3.33 -0.10 -9.20
C THR A 59 -4.53 -0.76 -8.53
N ALA A 60 -5.27 -1.57 -9.28
CA ALA A 60 -6.41 -2.33 -8.75
C ALA A 60 -5.93 -3.54 -7.92
N LEU A 61 -6.73 -3.92 -6.92
CA LEU A 61 -6.53 -5.11 -6.09
C LEU A 61 -7.63 -6.15 -6.36
N SER A 62 -7.35 -7.43 -6.10
CA SER A 62 -8.33 -8.51 -6.31
C SER A 62 -9.55 -8.39 -5.40
N GLN A 63 -10.73 -8.78 -5.88
CA GLN A 63 -11.97 -8.83 -5.09
C GLN A 63 -12.42 -10.28 -4.90
N LEU A 64 -13.17 -10.55 -3.83
CA LEU A 64 -13.87 -11.84 -3.64
C LEU A 64 -14.92 -12.08 -4.73
N ASP A 65 -15.58 -11.01 -5.16
CA ASP A 65 -16.56 -11.00 -6.25
C ASP A 65 -16.40 -9.69 -7.03
N SER A 66 -16.10 -9.77 -8.33
CA SER A 66 -15.86 -8.60 -9.18
C SER A 66 -17.10 -7.74 -9.43
N SER A 67 -18.29 -8.27 -9.14
CA SER A 67 -19.55 -7.52 -9.22
C SER A 67 -19.88 -6.74 -7.94
N LYS A 68 -19.07 -6.88 -6.88
CA LYS A 68 -19.36 -6.34 -5.55
C LYS A 68 -18.28 -5.38 -5.07
N SER A 69 -18.69 -4.31 -4.42
CA SER A 69 -17.78 -3.26 -3.95
C SER A 69 -16.82 -3.77 -2.86
N ALA A 70 -15.59 -3.26 -2.90
CA ALA A 70 -14.58 -3.48 -1.89
C ALA A 70 -13.78 -2.19 -1.67
N LEU A 71 -13.19 -2.04 -0.49
CA LEU A 71 -12.50 -0.80 -0.09
C LEU A 71 -11.16 -1.11 0.57
N VAL A 72 -10.14 -0.34 0.22
CA VAL A 72 -8.93 -0.20 1.03
C VAL A 72 -9.14 0.91 2.04
N LYS A 73 -8.88 0.59 3.31
CA LYS A 73 -8.96 1.53 4.45
C LYS A 73 -7.59 1.97 4.95
N CYS A 74 -6.59 1.11 4.86
CA CYS A 74 -5.22 1.41 5.25
C CYS A 74 -4.24 0.76 4.27
N ILE A 75 -3.09 1.41 4.05
CA ILE A 75 -1.99 0.90 3.25
C ILE A 75 -0.68 1.06 4.02
N PHE A 76 0.15 0.02 3.97
CA PHE A 76 1.45 -0.04 4.61
C PHE A 76 2.45 -0.69 3.64
N VAL A 77 3.67 -0.17 3.59
CA VAL A 77 4.72 -0.68 2.69
C VAL A 77 5.92 -1.10 3.53
N SER A 78 6.37 -2.35 3.35
CA SER A 78 7.55 -2.90 4.02
C SER A 78 8.52 -3.41 2.97
N GLY A 79 9.65 -2.71 2.80
CA GLY A 79 10.60 -3.00 1.73
C GLY A 79 9.93 -2.93 0.34
N THR A 80 9.80 -4.09 -0.30
CA THR A 80 9.15 -4.24 -1.62
C THR A 80 7.68 -4.64 -1.54
N ASP A 81 7.22 -5.10 -0.38
CA ASP A 81 5.87 -5.60 -0.19
C ASP A 81 4.90 -4.47 0.13
N VAL A 82 3.74 -4.51 -0.53
CA VAL A 82 2.61 -3.59 -0.28
C VAL A 82 1.51 -4.38 0.41
N TYR A 83 1.14 -3.89 1.59
CA TYR A 83 0.06 -4.40 2.41
C TYR A 83 -1.08 -3.39 2.41
N ALA A 84 -2.30 -3.83 2.18
CA ALA A 84 -3.48 -2.99 2.33
C ALA A 84 -4.52 -3.73 3.17
N SER A 85 -5.26 -3.06 4.04
CA SER A 85 -6.37 -3.67 4.77
C SER A 85 -7.69 -2.99 4.44
N GLY A 86 -8.77 -3.72 4.64
CA GLY A 86 -10.11 -3.22 4.38
C GLY A 86 -11.14 -4.34 4.41
N TYR A 87 -12.08 -4.28 3.46
CA TYR A 87 -13.06 -5.32 3.26
C TYR A 87 -13.29 -5.61 1.78
N SER A 88 -13.70 -6.84 1.47
CA SER A 88 -14.25 -7.22 0.18
C SER A 88 -15.63 -7.81 0.37
N THR A 89 -16.61 -7.37 -0.42
CA THR A 89 -17.96 -7.93 -0.37
C THR A 89 -18.00 -9.24 -1.17
N ASN A 90 -18.59 -10.29 -0.60
CA ASN A 90 -18.74 -11.59 -1.26
C ASN A 90 -20.06 -11.67 -2.06
N SER A 91 -20.28 -12.80 -2.76
CA SER A 91 -21.49 -13.05 -3.55
C SER A 91 -22.79 -13.02 -2.74
N SER A 92 -22.72 -13.26 -1.43
CA SER A 92 -23.84 -13.20 -0.49
C SER A 92 -24.11 -11.78 0.06
N ASN A 93 -23.46 -10.74 -0.48
CA ASN A 93 -23.55 -9.34 -0.03
C ASN A 93 -23.05 -9.11 1.40
N VAL A 94 -22.12 -9.95 1.89
CA VAL A 94 -21.48 -9.75 3.20
C VAL A 94 -20.10 -9.12 2.99
N GLN A 95 -19.81 -8.06 3.74
CA GLN A 95 -18.47 -7.47 3.82
C GLN A 95 -17.56 -8.38 4.65
N VAL A 96 -16.52 -8.91 4.01
CA VAL A 96 -15.52 -9.77 4.64
C VAL A 96 -14.28 -8.93 4.92
N ALA A 97 -13.87 -8.84 6.19
CA ALA A 97 -12.62 -8.20 6.59
C ALA A 97 -11.43 -8.99 6.04
N GLY A 98 -10.38 -8.28 5.65
CA GLY A 98 -9.20 -8.91 5.08
C GLY A 98 -8.09 -7.92 4.80
N TYR A 99 -7.04 -8.45 4.21
CA TYR A 99 -5.93 -7.65 3.72
C TYR A 99 -5.49 -8.15 2.35
N TRP A 100 -4.88 -7.25 1.59
CA TRP A 100 -4.16 -7.55 0.37
C TRP A 100 -2.67 -7.54 0.65
N LYS A 101 -1.97 -8.57 0.19
CA LYS A 101 -0.51 -8.56 0.05
C LYS A 101 -0.19 -8.61 -1.44
N ASN A 102 0.50 -7.59 -1.94
CA ASN A 102 0.96 -7.52 -3.34
C ASN A 102 -0.16 -7.83 -4.36
N GLY A 103 -1.36 -7.27 -4.16
CA GLY A 103 -2.49 -7.49 -5.06
C GLY A 103 -3.45 -8.61 -4.65
N THR A 104 -3.02 -9.54 -3.81
CA THR A 104 -3.77 -10.77 -3.50
C THR A 104 -4.53 -10.66 -2.19
N TRP A 105 -5.84 -10.90 -2.23
CA TRP A 105 -6.73 -10.88 -1.07
C TRP A 105 -6.50 -12.07 -0.12
N THR A 106 -6.53 -11.82 1.18
CA THR A 106 -6.59 -12.83 2.25
C THR A 106 -7.68 -12.42 3.24
N SER A 107 -8.68 -13.28 3.42
CA SER A 107 -9.76 -13.05 4.39
C SER A 107 -9.27 -13.25 5.82
N LEU A 108 -9.81 -12.46 6.76
CA LEU A 108 -9.69 -12.68 8.20
C LEU A 108 -10.88 -13.50 8.71
N SER A 109 -10.69 -14.20 9.83
CA SER A 109 -11.76 -14.99 10.45
C SER A 109 -12.93 -14.11 10.88
N GLN A 110 -14.14 -14.55 10.54
CA GLN A 110 -15.38 -13.88 10.95
C GLN A 110 -15.95 -14.58 12.19
N ILE A 111 -16.53 -13.80 13.12
CA ILE A 111 -17.31 -14.33 14.25
C ILE A 111 -18.61 -14.96 13.72
N ASP A 112 -19.24 -14.32 12.73
CA ASP A 112 -20.45 -14.79 12.04
C ASP A 112 -20.32 -14.47 10.55
N THR A 113 -20.34 -15.50 9.70
CA THR A 113 -20.15 -15.37 8.24
C THR A 113 -21.33 -14.71 7.53
N SER A 114 -22.47 -14.53 8.22
CA SER A 114 -23.65 -13.83 7.70
C SER A 114 -23.62 -12.32 8.00
N LYS A 115 -22.65 -11.83 8.76
CA LYS A 115 -22.55 -10.44 9.21
C LYS A 115 -21.31 -9.75 8.64
N ASN A 116 -21.45 -8.45 8.41
CA ASN A 116 -20.38 -7.60 7.93
C ASN A 116 -19.21 -7.54 8.93
N SER A 117 -18.00 -7.44 8.40
CA SER A 117 -16.75 -7.26 9.12
C SER A 117 -15.84 -6.33 8.33
N SER A 118 -14.95 -5.60 9.02
CA SER A 118 -14.03 -4.63 8.39
C SER A 118 -12.67 -4.61 9.08
N GLY A 119 -11.59 -4.58 8.30
CA GLY A 119 -10.24 -4.31 8.78
C GLY A 119 -9.88 -2.82 8.61
N GLU A 120 -9.63 -2.11 9.71
CA GLU A 120 -9.42 -0.65 9.67
C GLU A 120 -7.96 -0.22 9.46
N ALA A 121 -7.03 -0.95 10.06
CA ALA A 121 -5.62 -0.62 10.05
C ALA A 121 -4.77 -1.88 9.91
N ILE A 122 -3.57 -1.71 9.38
CA ILE A 122 -2.57 -2.77 9.27
C ILE A 122 -1.20 -2.22 9.60
N PHE A 123 -0.44 -3.00 10.36
CA PHE A 123 0.99 -2.80 10.58
C PHE A 123 1.67 -4.15 10.43
N VAL A 124 2.93 -4.14 9.98
CA VAL A 124 3.75 -5.35 9.88
C VAL A 124 4.94 -5.14 10.79
N SER A 125 5.12 -6.03 11.76
CA SER A 125 6.29 -6.05 12.64
C SER A 125 7.17 -7.25 12.28
N CYS A 126 8.49 -7.06 12.32
CA CYS A 126 9.43 -8.16 12.31
C CYS A 126 9.48 -8.75 13.72
N GLY A 127 9.15 -10.04 13.86
CA GLY A 127 9.44 -10.78 15.10
C GLY A 127 10.95 -10.86 15.27
N ARG A 128 11.43 -10.57 16.48
CA ARG A 128 12.85 -10.63 16.84
C ARG A 128 13.20 -12.00 17.39
#